data_AF-W1XKX7-F1
#
_entry.id   AF-W1XKX7-F1
#
_cell.length_a   1.000
_cell.length_b   1.000
_cell.length_c   1.000
_cell.angle_alpha   90.00
_cell.angle_beta   90.00
_cell.angle_gamma   90.00
#
_symmetry.space_group_name_H-M   'P 1'
#
loop_
_entity.id
_entity.type
_entity.pdbx_description
1 polymer ?
#
loop_
_entity_poly.entity_id
_entity_poly.type
_entity_poly.pdbx_seq_one_letter_code
_entity_poly.pdbx_strand_id
1 'polypeptide(L)' 'FYPEGIASGAVGFTKNPIQIKIAELAGEFLDQAGIIKDGFVFQLGAGGAPLTVAKFIAEKLRKRGEVGG' A
#
# COMPACT_ATOMS: atom_id res chain seq x y z
N PHE A 1 -13.54 18.42 -22.65
CA PHE A 1 -13.05 17.11 -23.13
C PHE A 1 -11.70 16.85 -22.48
N TYR A 2 -11.63 16.01 -21.45
CA TYR A 2 -10.34 15.58 -20.91
C TYR A 2 -9.69 14.64 -21.94
N PRO A 3 -8.38 14.77 -22.23
CA PRO A 3 -7.67 13.86 -23.13
C PRO A 3 -7.79 12.43 -22.61
N GLU A 4 -8.08 11.47 -23.49
CA GLU A 4 -8.27 10.05 -23.13
C GLU A 4 -7.05 9.47 -22.37
N GLY A 5 -5.85 10.03 -22.56
CA GLY A 5 -4.63 9.64 -21.84
C GLY A 5 -4.53 10.11 -20.38
N ILE A 6 -5.32 11.08 -19.92
CA ILE A 6 -5.39 11.45 -18.49
C ILE A 6 -6.26 10.45 -17.72
N ALA A 7 -7.23 9.81 -18.39
CA ALA A 7 -8.14 8.85 -17.79
C ALA A 7 -7.52 7.47 -17.49
N SER A 8 -6.32 7.17 -18.01
CA SER A 8 -5.64 5.90 -17.76
C SER A 8 -4.82 5.86 -16.46
N GLY A 9 -4.91 6.91 -15.63
CA GLY A 9 -3.87 7.30 -14.66
C GLY A 9 -3.79 6.56 -13.32
N ALA A 10 -4.69 5.63 -12.99
CA ALA A 10 -4.58 4.87 -11.74
C ALA A 10 -4.17 3.42 -12.03
N VAL A 11 -2.86 3.17 -11.96
CA VAL A 11 -2.32 1.81 -12.04
C VAL A 11 -2.73 1.09 -10.75
N GLY A 12 -3.65 0.14 -10.83
CA GLY A 12 -4.17 -0.53 -9.62
C GLY A 12 -3.16 -1.42 -8.89
N PHE A 13 -3.67 -2.24 -7.97
CA PHE A 13 -2.86 -3.24 -7.29
C PHE A 13 -2.17 -4.16 -8.29
N THR A 14 -0.86 -4.34 -8.09
CA THR A 14 -0.07 -5.22 -8.94
C THR A 14 -0.53 -6.67 -8.85
N LYS A 15 -0.49 -7.37 -9.99
CA LYS A 15 -0.66 -8.83 -10.10
C LYS A 15 0.69 -9.54 -10.29
N ASN A 16 1.79 -8.80 -10.42
CA ASN A 16 3.11 -9.37 -10.59
C ASN A 16 3.57 -9.99 -9.25
N PRO A 17 3.90 -11.29 -9.21
CA PRO A 17 4.24 -11.98 -7.97
C PRO A 17 5.48 -11.40 -7.27
N ILE A 18 6.45 -10.88 -8.02
CA ILE A 18 7.65 -10.24 -7.46
C ILE A 18 7.26 -8.94 -6.74
N GLN A 19 6.44 -8.11 -7.38
CA GLN A 19 5.99 -6.86 -6.78
C GLN A 19 5.07 -7.08 -5.56
N ILE A 20 4.26 -8.14 -5.60
CA ILE A 20 3.48 -8.57 -4.43
C ILE A 20 4.43 -8.94 -3.28
N LYS A 21 5.49 -9.71 -3.56
CA LYS A 21 6.46 -10.10 -2.53
C LYS A 21 7.20 -8.90 -1.94
N ILE A 22 7.58 -7.92 -2.78
CA ILE A 22 8.20 -6.66 -2.32
C ILE A 22 7.23 -5.90 -1.39
N ALA A 23 5.96 -5.78 -1.78
CA ALA A 23 4.95 -5.11 -0.97
C ALA A 23 4.69 -5.81 0.37
N GLU A 24 4.69 -7.15 0.39
CA GLU A 24 4.55 -7.94 1.62
C GLU A 24 5.74 -7.68 2.57
N LEU A 25 6.97 -7.79 2.06
CA LEU A 25 8.18 -7.57 2.85
C LEU A 25 8.26 -6.14 3.40
N ALA A 26 7.86 -5.15 2.61
CA ALA A 26 7.81 -3.76 3.05
C ALA A 26 6.78 -3.58 4.19
N GLY A 27 5.59 -4.17 4.06
CA GLY A 27 4.56 -4.14 5.11
C GLY A 27 5.04 -4.81 6.40
N GLU A 28 5.71 -5.96 6.31
CA GLU A 28 6.29 -6.66 7.45
C GLU A 28 7.39 -5.83 8.14
N PHE A 29 8.30 -5.23 7.36
CA PHE A 29 9.35 -4.37 7.90
C PHE A 29 8.76 -3.17 8.66
N LEU A 30 7.79 -2.47 8.07
CA LEU A 30 7.15 -1.31 8.69
C LEU A 30 6.46 -1.68 10.01
N ASP A 31 5.89 -2.88 10.08
CA ASP A 31 5.26 -3.42 11.28
C ASP A 31 6.28 -3.73 12.37
N GLN A 32 7.32 -4.48 12.02
CA GLN A 32 8.39 -4.87 12.95
C GLN A 32 9.21 -3.67 13.45
N ALA A 33 9.36 -2.64 12.62
CA ALA A 33 10.00 -1.39 12.99
C ALA A 33 9.11 -0.49 13.88
N GLY A 34 7.84 -0.85 14.12
CA GLY A 34 6.90 -0.07 14.92
C GLY A 34 6.49 1.26 14.27
N ILE A 35 6.60 1.37 12.95
CA ILE A 35 6.28 2.58 12.19
C ILE A 35 4.77 2.69 11.96
N ILE A 36 4.12 1.58 11.57
CA ILE A 36 2.67 1.53 11.36
C ILE A 36 1.95 1.25 12.68
N LYS A 37 1.14 2.21 13.10
CA LYS A 37 0.36 2.17 14.35
C LYS A 37 -0.86 3.07 14.23
N ASP A 38 -1.71 3.07 15.24
CA ASP A 38 -2.91 3.91 15.27
C ASP A 38 -2.60 5.39 15.00
N GLY A 39 -3.37 6.00 14.09
CA GLY A 39 -3.18 7.40 13.67
C GLY A 39 -1.99 7.64 12.73
N PHE A 40 -1.30 6.60 12.28
CA PHE A 40 -0.27 6.73 11.24
C PHE A 40 -0.88 7.21 9.92
N VAL A 41 -0.15 8.08 9.22
CA VAL A 41 -0.52 8.61 7.91
C VAL A 41 0.62 8.37 6.92
N PHE A 42 0.28 8.09 5.67
CA PHE A 42 1.26 7.78 4.64
C PHE A 42 0.80 8.19 3.25
N GLN A 43 1.77 8.38 2.37
CA GLN A 43 1.54 8.62 0.96
C GLN A 43 1.90 7.37 0.17
N LEU A 44 0.99 6.97 -0.71
CA LEU A 44 1.18 5.82 -1.60
C LEU A 44 1.50 6.28 -3.01
N GLY A 45 2.27 5.46 -3.72
CA GLY A 45 2.43 5.60 -5.15
C GLY A 45 1.14 5.25 -5.90
N ALA A 46 0.99 5.74 -7.12
CA ALA A 46 -0.21 5.55 -7.93
C ALA A 46 -0.38 4.14 -8.52
N GLY A 47 0.52 3.18 -8.20
CA GLY A 47 0.41 1.79 -8.61
C GLY A 47 1.62 0.91 -8.30
N GLY A 48 1.54 -0.36 -8.70
CA GLY A 48 2.62 -1.34 -8.51
C GLY A 48 2.81 -1.76 -7.05
N ALA A 49 4.03 -2.17 -6.69
CA ALA A 49 4.38 -2.48 -5.30
C ALA A 49 4.11 -1.31 -4.32
N PRO A 50 4.43 -0.03 -4.66
CA PRO A 50 4.15 1.11 -3.78
C PRO A 50 2.67 1.33 -3.44
N LEU A 51 1.72 0.89 -4.29
CA LEU A 51 0.29 0.91 -3.96
C LEU A 51 -0.14 -0.37 -3.23
N THR A 52 0.40 -1.53 -3.64
CA THR A 52 0.04 -2.83 -3.07
C THR A 52 0.45 -2.99 -1.60
N VAL A 53 1.51 -2.29 -1.14
CA VAL A 53 1.92 -2.31 0.27
C VAL A 53 0.79 -1.91 1.23
N ALA A 54 -0.14 -1.05 0.79
CA ALA A 54 -1.28 -0.60 1.57
C ALA A 54 -2.18 -1.75 2.05
N LYS A 55 -2.27 -2.85 1.28
CA LYS A 55 -3.04 -4.04 1.69
C LYS A 55 -2.43 -4.70 2.92
N PHE A 56 -1.11 -4.84 2.93
CA PHE A 56 -0.38 -5.48 4.01
C PHE A 56 -0.37 -4.61 5.26
N ILE A 57 -0.18 -3.30 5.11
CA ILE A 57 -0.31 -2.33 6.22
C ILE A 57 -1.70 -2.42 6.85
N ALA A 58 -2.76 -2.37 6.02
CA ALA A 58 -4.13 -2.45 6.52
C ALA A 58 -4.45 -3.77 7.21
N GLU A 59 -3.88 -4.89 6.75
CA GLU A 59 -4.01 -6.19 7.40
C GLU A 59 -3.39 -6.20 8.80
N LYS A 60 -2.16 -5.67 8.94
CA LYS A 60 -1.44 -5.60 10.22
C LYS A 60 -2.15 -4.71 11.23
N LEU A 61 -2.55 -3.51 10.82
CA LEU A 61 -3.31 -2.59 11.68
C LEU A 61 -4.63 -3.21 12.15
N ARG A 62 -5.41 -3.83 11.24
CA ARG A 62 -6.67 -4.51 11.60
C ARG A 62 -6.47 -5.66 12.58
N LYS A 63 -5.37 -6.42 12.47
CA LYS A 63 -5.04 -7.50 13.42
C LYS A 63 -4.83 -6.98 14.84
N ARG A 64 -4.42 -5.71 15.01
CA ARG A 64 -4.29 -5.04 16.32
C ARG A 64 -5.51 -4.22 16.73
N GLY A 65 -6.52 -4.11 15.87
CA GLY A 65 -7.67 -3.21 16.09
C GLY A 65 -7.32 -1.74 15.90
N GLU A 66 -6.26 -1.43 15.17
CA GLU A 66 -5.78 -0.06 14.90
C GLU A 66 -6.25 0.42 13.53
N VAL A 67 -6.28 1.74 13.33
CA VAL A 67 -6.58 2.37 12.04
C VAL A 67 -5.51 3.38 11.65
N GLY A 68 -5.23 3.45 10.35
CA GLY A 68 -4.33 4.45 9.75
C GLY A 68 -5.08 5.29 8.71
N GLY A 69 -4.57 6.48 8.46
CA GLY A 69 -5.06 7.42 7.44
C GLY A 69 -4.47 7.21 6.08
#